data_AF-A0A9P7C6G5-F1
#
_entry.id   AF-A0A9P7C6G5-F1
#
_cell.length_a   1.000
_cell.length_b   1.000
_cell.length_c   1.000
_cell.angle_alpha   90.00
_cell.angle_beta   90.00
_cell.angle_gamma   90.00
#
_symmetry.space_group_name_H-M   'P 1'
#
loop_
_entity.id
_entity.type
_entity.pdbx_description
1 polymer ?
#
loop_
_entity_poly.entity_id
_entity_poly.type
_entity_poly.pdbx_seq_one_letter_code
_entity_poly.pdbx_strand_id
1 'polypeptide(L)'
;MRLARCHRVLGVPVTQEQVAKIFGSLGLEFAVEGDDFVVSPPSYRFDLVIEEDLIEEVARIYGFESIPDVPPMARAKMFSQPEVHRGAHALRRLAAAQGYQVVVNYSFVEADWERDYAGNETPVRLVNPIASHLSVMRSSLIGGLVANIRHNANRKQSRVRLFELGRVFMRDASVEDGPLEVAGVNQPMRLWTSMP
;
A
#
# COMPACT_ATOMS: atom_id res chain seq x y z
N MET A 1 -17.23 -20.67 -19.50
CA MET A 1 -16.70 -20.97 -18.16
C MET A 1 -16.58 -22.47 -17.98
N ARG A 2 -15.36 -22.92 -17.68
CA ARG A 2 -15.04 -24.31 -17.40
C ARG A 2 -15.37 -24.65 -15.95
N LEU A 3 -16.11 -25.72 -15.71
CA LEU A 3 -16.54 -26.08 -14.35
C LEU A 3 -15.34 -26.43 -13.46
N ALA A 4 -14.34 -27.12 -14.02
CA ALA A 4 -13.09 -27.43 -13.33
C ALA A 4 -12.29 -26.17 -12.94
N ARG A 5 -12.35 -25.10 -13.74
CA ARG A 5 -11.72 -23.81 -13.38
C ARG A 5 -12.45 -23.17 -12.22
N CYS A 6 -13.79 -23.18 -12.23
CA CYS A 6 -14.62 -22.66 -11.15
C CYS A 6 -14.29 -23.37 -9.81
N HIS A 7 -14.21 -24.70 -9.80
CA HIS A 7 -13.80 -25.44 -8.60
C HIS A 7 -12.40 -25.08 -8.11
N ARG A 8 -11.45 -24.90 -9.02
CA ARG A 8 -10.08 -24.53 -8.66
C ARG A 8 -9.97 -23.13 -8.07
N VAL A 9 -10.78 -22.19 -8.56
CA VAL A 9 -10.76 -20.80 -8.11
C VAL A 9 -11.55 -20.63 -6.81
N LEU A 10 -12.75 -21.21 -6.72
CA LEU A 10 -13.60 -21.09 -5.53
C LEU A 10 -13.24 -22.06 -4.42
N GLY A 11 -12.60 -23.19 -4.73
CA GLY A 11 -12.31 -24.25 -3.77
C GLY A 11 -13.53 -25.04 -3.31
N VAL A 12 -14.70 -24.88 -3.97
CA VAL A 12 -15.94 -25.61 -3.67
C VAL A 12 -16.42 -26.45 -4.86
N PRO A 13 -16.98 -27.65 -4.62
CA PRO A 13 -17.50 -28.51 -5.66
C PRO A 13 -18.94 -28.11 -6.05
N VAL A 14 -19.13 -26.91 -6.60
CA VAL A 14 -20.43 -26.49 -7.14
C VAL A 14 -20.85 -27.40 -8.29
N THR A 15 -22.07 -27.93 -8.25
CA THR A 15 -22.62 -28.82 -9.29
C THR A 15 -22.99 -28.03 -10.55
N GLN A 16 -23.04 -28.71 -11.68
CA GLN A 16 -23.45 -28.09 -12.95
C GLN A 16 -24.87 -27.53 -12.84
N GLU A 17 -25.78 -28.22 -12.15
CA GLU A 17 -27.16 -27.79 -11.94
C GLU A 17 -27.24 -26.52 -11.08
N GLN A 18 -26.39 -26.40 -10.06
CA GLN A 18 -26.31 -25.18 -9.23
C GLN A 18 -25.83 -23.99 -10.07
N VAL A 19 -24.78 -24.17 -10.89
CA VAL A 19 -24.27 -23.11 -11.76
C VAL A 19 -25.30 -22.69 -12.81
N ALA A 20 -25.96 -23.66 -13.45
CA ALA A 20 -27.02 -23.40 -14.43
C ALA A 20 -28.19 -22.61 -13.80
N LYS A 21 -28.59 -22.97 -12.57
CA LYS A 21 -29.62 -22.24 -11.83
C LYS A 21 -29.18 -20.80 -11.52
N ILE A 22 -27.92 -20.60 -11.14
CA ILE A 22 -27.36 -19.28 -10.87
C ILE A 22 -27.37 -18.42 -12.14
N PHE A 23 -26.80 -18.91 -13.24
CA PHE A 23 -26.79 -18.19 -14.51
C PHE A 23 -28.20 -17.87 -15.01
N GLY A 24 -29.14 -18.82 -14.89
CA GLY A 24 -30.55 -18.57 -15.21
C GLY A 24 -31.18 -17.48 -14.34
N SER A 25 -30.89 -17.47 -13.03
CA SER A 25 -31.39 -16.42 -12.11
C SER A 25 -30.83 -15.02 -12.41
N LEU A 26 -29.66 -14.97 -13.03
CA LEU A 26 -28.99 -13.73 -13.44
C LEU A 26 -29.38 -13.28 -14.85
N GLY A 27 -30.21 -14.06 -15.56
CA GLY A 27 -30.59 -13.78 -16.94
C GLY A 27 -29.43 -13.90 -17.93
N LEU A 28 -28.41 -14.70 -17.60
CA LEU A 28 -27.32 -15.00 -18.53
C LEU A 28 -27.77 -16.11 -19.47
N GLU A 29 -27.71 -15.86 -20.77
CA GLU A 29 -27.95 -16.90 -21.77
C GLU A 29 -26.73 -17.82 -21.82
N PHE A 30 -26.94 -19.13 -21.74
CA PHE A 30 -25.86 -20.10 -21.80
C PHE A 30 -26.24 -21.39 -22.54
N ALA A 31 -25.24 -22.01 -23.15
CA ALA A 31 -25.28 -23.38 -23.61
C ALA A 31 -24.36 -24.25 -22.74
N VAL A 32 -24.73 -25.52 -22.57
CA VAL A 32 -23.90 -26.51 -21.88
C VAL A 32 -23.20 -27.37 -22.91
N GLU A 33 -21.86 -27.41 -22.86
CA GLU A 33 -21.02 -28.22 -23.74
C GLU A 33 -20.17 -29.18 -22.89
N GLY A 34 -20.61 -30.43 -22.78
CA GLY A 34 -20.03 -31.38 -21.84
C GLY A 34 -20.25 -30.92 -20.40
N ASP A 35 -19.15 -30.67 -19.68
CA ASP A 35 -19.18 -30.17 -18.30
C ASP A 35 -19.16 -28.63 -18.21
N ASP A 36 -18.92 -27.94 -19.33
CA ASP A 36 -18.63 -26.51 -19.36
C ASP A 36 -19.82 -25.67 -19.85
N PHE A 37 -19.76 -24.37 -19.56
CA PHE A 37 -20.78 -23.39 -19.94
C PHE A 37 -20.25 -22.44 -21.01
N VAL A 38 -20.94 -22.29 -22.12
CA VAL A 38 -20.73 -21.20 -23.08
C VAL A 38 -21.76 -20.13 -22.76
N VAL A 39 -21.32 -18.99 -22.22
CA VAL A 39 -22.22 -17.93 -21.74
C VAL A 39 -22.13 -16.74 -22.69
N SER A 40 -23.28 -16.20 -23.07
CA SER A 40 -23.43 -14.95 -23.81
C SER A 40 -23.93 -13.87 -22.84
N PRO A 41 -23.06 -12.97 -22.37
CA PRO A 41 -23.47 -11.89 -21.47
C PRO A 41 -24.50 -10.97 -22.15
N PRO A 42 -25.51 -10.48 -21.41
CA PRO A 42 -26.44 -9.50 -21.94
C PRO A 42 -25.77 -8.14 -22.14
N SER A 43 -26.31 -7.32 -23.05
CA SER A 43 -25.70 -6.05 -23.48
C SER A 43 -25.48 -5.00 -22.39
N TYR A 44 -26.17 -5.11 -21.25
CA TYR A 44 -26.02 -4.20 -20.12
C TYR A 44 -24.95 -4.64 -19.09
N ARG A 45 -24.36 -5.83 -19.24
CA ARG A 45 -23.29 -6.37 -18.38
C ARG A 45 -21.92 -6.20 -19.06
N PHE A 46 -21.36 -4.99 -18.95
CA PHE A 46 -20.05 -4.63 -19.51
C PHE A 46 -18.85 -5.19 -18.72
N ASP A 47 -19.13 -5.75 -17.55
CA ASP A 47 -18.18 -6.34 -16.61
C ASP A 47 -17.93 -7.84 -16.85
N LEU A 48 -18.74 -8.51 -17.69
CA LEU A 48 -18.59 -9.93 -17.99
C LEU A 48 -17.79 -10.14 -19.29
N VAL A 49 -16.46 -10.14 -19.20
CA VAL A 49 -15.55 -10.19 -20.35
C VAL A 49 -14.69 -11.46 -20.34
N ILE A 50 -14.29 -11.94 -19.16
CA ILE A 50 -13.43 -13.10 -18.99
C ILE A 50 -14.13 -14.20 -18.18
N GLU A 51 -13.50 -15.38 -18.16
CA GLU A 51 -14.04 -16.54 -17.44
C GLU A 51 -14.17 -16.30 -15.93
N GLU A 52 -13.22 -15.57 -15.34
CA GLU A 52 -13.21 -15.23 -13.93
C GLU A 52 -14.42 -14.39 -13.49
N ASP A 53 -14.96 -13.53 -14.35
CA ASP A 53 -16.15 -12.71 -14.02
C ASP A 53 -17.39 -13.59 -13.84
N LEU A 54 -17.51 -14.66 -14.64
CA LEU A 54 -18.57 -15.66 -14.48
C LEU A 54 -18.40 -16.48 -13.19
N ILE A 55 -17.16 -16.77 -12.82
CA ILE A 55 -16.85 -17.47 -11.56
C ILE A 55 -17.19 -16.57 -10.36
N GLU A 56 -16.94 -15.26 -10.45
CA GLU A 56 -17.37 -14.27 -9.45
C GLU A 56 -18.89 -14.27 -9.29
N GLU A 57 -19.65 -14.30 -10.39
CA GLU A 57 -21.12 -14.37 -10.33
C GLU A 57 -21.62 -15.65 -9.66
N VAL A 58 -20.97 -16.78 -9.92
CA VAL A 58 -21.24 -18.04 -9.21
C VAL A 58 -20.96 -17.87 -7.72
N ALA A 59 -19.79 -17.33 -7.34
CA ALA A 59 -19.44 -17.10 -5.94
C ALA A 59 -20.45 -16.19 -5.23
N ARG A 60 -20.84 -15.10 -5.89
CA ARG A 60 -21.74 -14.07 -5.34
C ARG A 60 -23.12 -14.62 -5.02
N ILE A 61 -23.68 -15.47 -5.90
CA ILE A 61 -25.01 -16.07 -5.69
C ILE A 61 -24.95 -17.34 -4.84
N TYR A 62 -23.87 -18.12 -4.93
CA TYR A 62 -23.62 -19.25 -4.02
C TYR A 62 -23.46 -18.78 -2.56
N GLY A 63 -22.94 -17.56 -2.40
CA GLY A 63 -22.70 -16.91 -1.12
C GLY A 63 -21.26 -17.12 -0.66
N PHE A 64 -20.53 -16.03 -0.48
CA PHE A 64 -19.14 -16.06 -0.01
C PHE A 64 -18.99 -16.79 1.34
N GLU A 65 -19.95 -16.64 2.23
CA GLU A 65 -19.98 -17.31 3.54
C GLU A 65 -20.08 -18.86 3.44
N SER A 66 -20.53 -19.37 2.30
CA SER A 66 -20.61 -20.81 2.04
C SER A 66 -19.28 -21.39 1.54
N ILE A 67 -18.31 -20.54 1.20
CA ILE A 67 -16.99 -20.95 0.71
C ILE A 67 -16.07 -21.20 1.92
N PRO A 68 -15.49 -22.40 2.09
CA PRO A 68 -14.66 -22.69 3.25
C PRO A 68 -13.36 -21.87 3.28
N ASP A 69 -12.98 -21.41 4.48
CA ASP A 69 -11.70 -20.76 4.73
C ASP A 69 -10.54 -21.78 4.74
N VAL A 70 -10.05 -22.15 3.56
CA VAL A 70 -8.89 -23.03 3.42
C VAL A 70 -7.61 -22.18 3.35
N PRO A 71 -6.68 -22.31 4.32
CA PRO A 71 -5.45 -21.53 4.28
C PRO A 71 -4.57 -21.95 3.09
N PRO A 72 -3.86 -21.00 2.45
CA PRO A 72 -2.96 -21.33 1.36
C PRO A 72 -1.81 -22.21 1.86
N MET A 73 -1.53 -23.30 1.14
CA MET A 73 -0.40 -24.18 1.44
C MET A 73 0.83 -23.72 0.67
N ALA A 74 1.91 -23.41 1.39
CA ALA A 74 3.20 -23.08 0.81
C ALA A 74 4.32 -23.88 1.48
N ARG A 75 5.37 -24.20 0.74
CA ARG A 75 6.56 -24.84 1.31
C ARG A 75 7.32 -23.82 2.16
N ALA A 76 7.47 -24.12 3.45
CA ALA A 76 8.28 -23.31 4.34
C ALA A 76 9.75 -23.42 3.93
N LYS A 77 10.34 -22.30 3.52
CA LYS A 77 11.78 -22.17 3.24
C LYS A 77 12.35 -21.13 4.20
N MET A 78 13.38 -21.51 4.95
CA MET A 78 14.12 -20.55 5.76
C MET A 78 14.96 -19.65 4.85
N PHE A 79 14.80 -18.34 5.03
CA PHE A 79 15.67 -17.35 4.40
C PHE A 79 16.65 -16.84 5.45
N SER A 80 17.95 -16.87 5.15
CA SER A 80 18.98 -16.27 6.00
C SER A 80 18.93 -14.75 5.86
N GLN A 81 18.85 -14.04 6.98
CA GLN A 81 19.07 -12.59 6.99
C GLN A 81 20.56 -12.30 7.26
N PRO A 82 21.21 -11.40 6.52
CA PRO A 82 22.59 -11.02 6.81
C PRO A 82 22.71 -10.44 8.22
N GLU A 83 23.59 -11.01 9.05
CA GLU A 83 23.76 -10.60 10.46
C GLU A 83 24.18 -9.14 10.61
N VAL A 84 24.93 -8.64 9.62
CA VAL A 84 25.40 -7.24 9.55
C VAL A 84 24.27 -6.25 9.28
N HIS A 85 23.09 -6.69 8.84
CA HIS A 85 21.99 -5.80 8.51
C HIS A 85 21.16 -5.47 9.76
N ARG A 86 21.17 -4.19 10.16
CA ARG A 86 20.28 -3.66 11.19
C ARG A 86 19.06 -3.05 10.54
N GLY A 87 17.93 -3.77 10.60
CA GLY A 87 16.66 -3.27 10.06
C GLY A 87 16.12 -2.07 10.84
N ALA A 88 15.17 -1.37 10.23
CA ALA A 88 14.49 -0.19 10.78
C ALA A 88 13.96 -0.40 12.22
N HIS A 89 13.41 -1.57 12.53
CA HIS A 89 12.92 -1.88 13.88
C HIS A 89 14.01 -1.88 14.95
N ALA A 90 15.23 -2.33 14.61
CA ALA A 90 16.35 -2.29 15.55
C ALA A 90 16.76 -0.85 15.87
N LEU A 91 16.82 0.01 14.84
CA LEU A 91 17.11 1.44 15.02
C LEU A 91 16.06 2.14 15.88
N ARG A 92 14.77 1.87 15.65
CA ARG A 92 13.68 2.43 16.48
C ARG A 92 13.81 2.01 17.94
N ARG A 93 14.11 0.73 18.21
CA ARG A 93 14.33 0.23 19.58
C ARG A 93 15.52 0.90 20.25
N LEU A 94 16.62 1.12 19.51
CA LEU A 94 17.80 1.81 20.05
C LEU A 94 17.48 3.26 20.44
N ALA A 95 16.80 4.01 19.58
CA ALA A 95 16.38 5.38 19.87
C ALA A 95 15.45 5.44 21.10
N ALA A 96 14.49 4.52 21.18
CA ALA A 96 13.59 4.40 22.33
C ALA A 96 14.36 4.07 23.63
N ALA A 97 15.32 3.16 23.59
CA ALA A 97 16.17 2.82 24.73
C ALA A 97 17.03 4.01 25.21
N GLN A 98 17.38 4.92 24.29
CA GLN A 98 18.06 6.17 24.63
C GLN A 98 17.10 7.26 25.15
N GLY A 99 15.80 6.99 25.29
CA GLY A 99 14.79 7.89 25.83
C GLY A 99 14.24 8.90 24.82
N TYR A 100 14.27 8.58 23.53
CA TYR A 100 13.57 9.33 22.49
C TYR A 100 12.17 8.75 22.22
N GLN A 101 11.21 9.61 21.91
CA GLN A 101 9.86 9.25 21.48
C GLN A 101 9.75 9.30 19.96
N VAL A 102 9.06 8.33 19.36
CA VAL A 102 8.86 8.31 17.90
C VAL A 102 7.78 9.31 17.50
N VAL A 103 8.01 10.02 16.39
CA VAL A 103 7.01 10.84 15.72
C VAL A 103 6.91 10.47 14.24
N VAL A 104 5.75 10.73 13.66
CA VAL A 104 5.49 10.57 12.22
C VAL A 104 4.94 11.89 11.71
N ASN A 105 5.69 12.54 10.82
CA ASN A 105 5.31 13.83 10.25
C ASN A 105 4.81 13.65 8.81
N TYR A 106 4.08 14.65 8.31
CA TYR A 106 3.78 14.73 6.90
C TYR A 106 5.08 14.77 6.07
N SER A 107 5.04 14.11 4.91
CA SER A 107 6.15 14.14 3.95
C SER A 107 6.17 15.39 3.10
N PHE A 108 5.05 16.10 3.02
CA PHE A 108 4.95 17.43 2.43
C PHE A 108 4.97 18.51 3.51
N VAL A 109 5.68 19.59 3.24
CA VAL A 109 6.04 20.64 4.21
C VAL A 109 5.99 22.02 3.53
N GLU A 110 6.28 23.05 4.32
CA GLU A 110 6.45 24.42 3.85
C GLU A 110 7.72 24.55 3.00
N ALA A 111 7.62 25.24 1.86
CA ALA A 111 8.77 25.51 1.00
C ALA A 111 9.87 26.27 1.74
N ASP A 112 9.48 27.15 2.67
CA ASP A 112 10.41 27.92 3.48
C ASP A 112 11.23 27.03 4.42
N TRP A 113 10.69 25.91 4.93
CA TRP A 113 11.45 24.98 5.78
C TRP A 113 12.57 24.29 5.01
N GLU A 114 12.32 23.94 3.75
CA GLU A 114 13.32 23.31 2.89
C GLU A 114 14.49 24.26 2.62
N ARG A 115 14.20 25.53 2.35
CA ARG A 115 15.24 26.55 2.21
C ARG A 115 15.98 26.80 3.53
N ASP A 116 15.24 27.11 4.59
CA ASP A 116 15.81 27.64 5.84
C ASP A 116 16.51 26.57 6.68
N TYR A 117 16.04 25.31 6.65
CA TYR A 117 16.60 24.23 7.47
C TYR A 117 17.40 23.19 6.68
N ALA A 118 17.09 22.98 5.40
CA ALA A 118 17.77 21.98 4.57
C ALA A 118 18.67 22.61 3.49
N GLY A 119 18.66 23.93 3.32
CA GLY A 119 19.41 24.61 2.25
C GLY A 119 18.94 24.20 0.84
N ASN A 120 17.71 23.68 0.73
CA ASN A 120 17.17 23.13 -0.50
C ASN A 120 16.32 24.17 -1.22
N GLU A 121 16.94 24.91 -2.15
CA GLU A 121 16.27 25.92 -2.97
C GLU A 121 15.37 25.31 -4.07
N THR A 122 15.55 24.03 -4.37
CA THR A 122 14.79 23.33 -5.40
C THR A 122 14.16 22.06 -4.84
N PRO A 123 13.16 22.16 -3.94
CA PRO A 123 12.45 21.00 -3.41
C PRO A 123 11.41 20.49 -4.42
N VAL A 124 11.11 19.19 -4.35
CA VAL A 124 10.11 18.56 -5.24
C VAL A 124 8.74 19.15 -4.92
N ARG A 125 8.12 19.85 -5.87
CA ARG A 125 6.85 20.55 -5.67
C ARG A 125 5.66 19.63 -5.93
N LEU A 126 4.62 19.77 -5.11
CA LEU A 126 3.33 19.16 -5.38
C LEU A 126 2.54 20.03 -6.37
N VAL A 127 1.94 19.39 -7.37
CA VAL A 127 1.09 20.07 -8.37
C VAL A 127 -0.25 20.48 -7.73
N ASN A 128 -0.85 19.57 -6.96
CA ASN A 128 -2.16 19.77 -6.31
C ASN A 128 -2.03 19.59 -4.79
N PRO A 129 -1.44 20.56 -4.07
CA PRO A 129 -1.27 20.44 -2.62
C PRO A 129 -2.62 20.60 -1.91
N ILE A 130 -2.83 19.84 -0.83
CA ILE A 130 -4.03 19.93 0.01
C ILE A 130 -4.15 21.29 0.72
N ALA A 131 -3.02 21.97 0.95
CA ALA A 131 -2.95 23.32 1.48
C ALA A 131 -1.71 24.04 0.94
N SER A 132 -1.78 25.37 0.82
CA SER A 132 -0.69 26.19 0.24
C SER A 132 0.65 26.07 0.97
N HIS A 133 0.60 25.93 2.30
CA HIS A 133 1.78 25.75 3.15
C HIS A 133 2.34 24.30 3.12
N LEU A 134 1.64 23.35 2.49
CA LEU A 134 2.07 21.96 2.34
C LEU A 134 2.37 21.66 0.87
N SER A 135 3.25 22.47 0.26
CA SER A 135 3.41 22.56 -1.20
C SER A 135 4.66 21.86 -1.75
N VAL A 136 5.55 21.37 -0.89
CA VAL A 136 6.79 20.70 -1.30
C VAL A 136 7.03 19.43 -0.52
N MET A 137 7.72 18.47 -1.12
CA MET A 137 8.20 17.27 -0.42
C MET A 137 9.46 17.60 0.39
N ARG A 138 9.55 17.04 1.60
CA ARG A 138 10.70 17.24 2.49
C ARG A 138 11.96 16.56 1.97
N SER A 139 13.09 17.25 1.93
CA SER A 139 14.43 16.65 1.69
C SER A 139 15.15 16.28 2.98
N SER A 140 14.63 16.74 4.12
CA SER A 140 15.12 16.45 5.46
C SER A 140 13.98 16.21 6.45
N LEU A 141 14.27 15.51 7.55
CA LEU A 141 13.31 15.30 8.64
C LEU A 141 13.30 16.44 9.67
N ILE A 142 14.28 17.34 9.59
CA ILE A 142 14.51 18.39 10.59
C ILE A 142 13.31 19.33 10.76
N GLY A 143 12.66 19.76 9.68
CA GLY A 143 11.57 20.73 9.74
C GLY A 143 10.39 20.23 10.57
N GLY A 144 9.96 18.99 10.34
CA GLY A 144 8.90 18.35 11.14
C GLY A 144 9.29 18.18 12.61
N LEU A 145 10.55 17.83 12.89
CA LEU A 145 11.03 17.70 14.27
C LEU A 145 11.10 19.05 14.99
N VAL A 146 11.56 20.12 14.34
CA VAL A 146 11.57 21.47 14.90
C VAL A 146 10.14 21.96 15.18
N ALA A 147 9.21 21.72 14.25
CA ALA A 147 7.80 22.05 14.44
C ALA A 147 7.19 21.33 15.65
N ASN A 148 7.52 20.04 15.84
CA ASN A 148 7.07 19.27 17.00
C ASN A 148 7.66 19.77 18.32
N ILE A 149 8.94 20.15 18.33
CA ILE A 149 9.58 20.76 19.51
C ILE A 149 8.85 22.07 19.86
N ARG A 150 8.66 22.97 18.87
CA ARG A 150 7.93 24.23 19.06
C ARG A 150 6.50 23.99 19.57
N HIS A 151 5.79 23.04 18.99
CA HIS A 151 4.43 22.69 19.38
C HIS A 151 4.32 22.27 20.85
N ASN A 152 5.28 21.47 21.33
CA ASN A 152 5.33 20.99 22.72
C ASN A 152 5.85 22.06 23.69
N ALA A 153 6.85 22.85 23.28
CA ALA A 153 7.36 23.99 24.05
C ALA A 153 6.24 25.01 24.33
N ASN A 154 5.41 25.31 23.32
CA ASN A 154 4.21 26.16 23.45
C ASN A 154 3.15 25.58 24.41
N ARG A 155 3.26 24.29 24.76
CA ARG A 155 2.41 23.58 25.74
C ARG A 155 3.14 23.29 27.05
N LYS A 156 4.18 24.08 27.36
CA LYS A 156 4.94 24.03 28.61
C LYS A 156 5.66 22.71 28.85
N GLN A 157 5.95 21.95 27.80
CA GLN A 157 6.84 20.78 27.90
C GLN A 157 8.29 21.24 27.86
N SER A 158 8.99 21.10 28.99
CA SER A 158 10.37 21.55 29.16
C SER A 158 11.42 20.62 28.54
N ARG A 159 11.07 19.36 28.29
CA ARG A 159 11.97 18.34 27.73
C ARG A 159 11.26 17.53 26.66
N VAL A 160 11.72 17.67 25.43
CA VAL A 160 11.13 17.02 24.25
C VAL A 160 12.26 16.33 23.49
N ARG A 161 12.24 14.99 23.49
CA ARG A 161 13.24 14.16 22.80
C ARG A 161 12.54 13.29 21.79
N LEU A 162 12.64 13.66 20.52
CA LEU A 162 11.88 13.05 19.43
C LEU A 162 12.82 12.40 18.42
N PHE A 163 12.35 11.36 17.75
CA PHE A 163 13.02 10.83 16.58
C PHE A 163 12.02 10.44 15.50
N GLU A 164 12.46 10.51 14.25
CA GLU A 164 11.68 10.07 13.10
C GLU A 164 12.56 9.20 12.20
N LEU A 165 11.97 8.13 11.65
CA LEU A 165 12.54 7.30 10.61
C LEU A 165 11.58 7.30 9.42
N GLY A 166 11.93 8.00 8.36
CA GLY A 166 11.06 8.21 7.21
C GLY A 166 11.82 8.50 5.91
N ARG A 167 11.11 8.47 4.79
CA ARG A 167 11.68 8.88 3.49
C ARG A 167 11.83 10.40 3.42
N VAL A 168 12.85 10.80 2.70
CA VAL A 168 13.08 12.18 2.23
C VAL A 168 13.17 12.16 0.70
N PHE A 169 12.97 13.30 0.06
CA PHE A 169 12.77 13.38 -1.39
C PHE A 169 13.68 14.45 -1.98
N MET A 170 14.57 14.04 -2.89
CA MET A 170 15.50 14.93 -3.58
C MET A 170 15.39 14.71 -5.08
N ARG A 171 15.57 15.76 -5.88
CA ARG A 171 15.66 15.62 -7.33
C ARG A 171 16.95 14.90 -7.68
N ASP A 172 16.84 13.88 -8.51
CA ASP A 172 17.96 13.10 -9.00
C ASP A 172 17.59 12.50 -10.36
N ALA A 173 18.08 13.13 -11.43
CA ALA A 173 17.76 12.75 -12.81
C ALA A 173 18.30 11.36 -13.19
N SER A 174 19.18 10.77 -12.37
CA SER A 174 19.71 9.42 -12.61
C SER A 174 18.78 8.30 -12.14
N VAL A 175 17.74 8.63 -11.37
CA VAL A 175 16.77 7.66 -10.88
C VAL A 175 15.78 7.32 -11.99
N GLU A 176 15.75 6.06 -12.39
CA GLU A 176 14.77 5.50 -13.33
C GLU A 176 13.44 5.17 -12.64
N ASP A 177 12.39 5.01 -13.44
CA ASP A 177 11.08 4.60 -12.92
C ASP A 177 11.09 3.11 -12.56
N GLY A 178 10.44 2.76 -11.45
CA GLY A 178 10.43 1.39 -10.95
C GLY A 178 9.21 1.07 -10.09
N PRO A 179 9.02 -0.19 -9.65
CA PRO A 179 7.87 -0.55 -8.83
C PRO A 179 7.75 0.23 -7.52
N LEU A 180 8.87 0.71 -6.96
CA LEU A 180 8.93 1.46 -5.70
C LEU A 180 9.65 2.82 -5.83
N GLU A 181 10.07 3.17 -7.04
CA GLU A 181 10.87 4.32 -7.40
C GLU A 181 10.07 5.24 -8.32
N VAL A 182 10.38 6.53 -8.28
CA VAL A 182 9.78 7.52 -9.19
C VAL A 182 10.90 8.15 -9.98
N ALA A 183 10.79 8.13 -11.30
CA ALA A 183 11.78 8.74 -12.18
C ALA A 183 12.12 10.17 -11.75
N GLY A 184 13.42 10.47 -11.65
CA GLY A 184 13.90 11.80 -11.28
C GLY A 184 13.87 12.14 -9.78
N VAL A 185 13.49 11.21 -8.89
CA VAL A 185 13.35 11.46 -7.46
C VAL A 185 14.06 10.38 -6.63
N ASN A 186 15.13 10.77 -5.93
CA ASN A 186 15.81 9.92 -4.94
C ASN A 186 15.08 9.98 -3.60
N GLN A 187 14.70 8.81 -3.06
CA GLN A 187 13.80 8.68 -1.91
C GLN A 187 14.37 7.87 -0.73
N PRO A 188 15.55 8.20 -0.19
CA PRO A 188 16.20 7.36 0.81
C PRO A 188 15.45 7.44 2.14
N MET A 189 15.50 6.34 2.89
CA MET A 189 15.11 6.34 4.30
C MET A 189 16.18 7.02 5.14
N ARG A 190 15.79 7.96 5.99
CA ARG A 190 16.68 8.62 6.96
C ARG A 190 16.14 8.50 8.38
N LEU A 191 17.05 8.43 9.33
CA LEU A 191 16.77 8.54 10.77
C LEU A 191 17.25 9.92 11.23
N TRP A 192 16.42 10.63 11.98
CA TRP A 192 16.83 11.85 12.65
C TRP A 192 16.33 11.86 14.09
N THR A 193 17.16 12.33 15.01
CA THR A 193 16.83 12.57 16.42
C THR A 193 16.88 14.06 16.70
N SER A 194 15.96 14.60 17.51
CA SER A 194 16.15 15.95 18.05
C SER A 194 17.48 16.00 18.80
N MET A 195 18.24 17.09 18.66
CA MET A 195 19.53 17.24 19.36
C MET A 195 19.38 16.90 20.86
N PRO A 196 20.40 16.29 21.49
CA PRO A 196 20.37 15.92 22.91
C PRO A 196 20.10 17.11 23.83
#